data_AF-A0A9R1KZM3-F1
#
_entry.id   AF-A0A9R1KZM3-F1
#
_cell.length_a   1.000
_cell.length_b   1.000
_cell.length_c   1.000
_cell.angle_alpha   90.00
_cell.angle_beta   90.00
_cell.angle_gamma   90.00
#
_symmetry.space_group_name_H-M   'P 1'
#
loop_
_entity.id
_entity.type
_entity.pdbx_description
1 polymer ?
#
loop_
_entity_poly.entity_id
_entity_poly.type
_entity_poly.pdbx_seq_one_letter_code
_entity_poly.pdbx_strand_id
1 'polypeptide(L)'
;VYLTKKRVEDDGIFCSCSLSSGSSVTCGKDCQCGMLFSCCSSNCKCENNCANKSFQLRPLFKTKLIKTEKCGFGLIAEEEIKKGEFVIEYVGEVIDDRTCEERLWKMKRQRYTNFYLCEVSSNMVIDATNKGNKSRFINHSCEPNTEMQKWTVDGETRVGIFALRDIQRGEELTYDYKFVQFGADQDCHCGSSNCRKMVGTSKSVNSFILHNGNSTSSQDQHDMKKRKTTSDNCIGEIIRLWDRRDKIYCLMKKLLKILI
;
A
#
# COMPACT_ATOMS: atom_id res chain seq x y z
N VAL A 1 -16.22 12.41 8.23
CA VAL A 1 -17.05 11.77 9.28
C VAL A 1 -17.28 10.34 8.85
N TYR A 2 -16.74 9.39 9.61
CA TYR A 2 -16.87 7.96 9.38
C TYR A 2 -18.26 7.49 9.84
N LEU A 3 -18.91 6.62 9.07
CA LEU A 3 -20.09 5.87 9.51
C LEU A 3 -19.94 4.42 9.07
N THR A 4 -19.09 3.70 9.77
CA THR A 4 -19.02 2.24 9.75
C THR A 4 -20.03 1.70 10.75
N LYS A 5 -20.81 0.70 10.33
CA LYS A 5 -21.78 0.01 11.18
C LYS A 5 -20.99 -0.68 12.29
N LYS A 6 -21.03 -0.14 13.52
CA LYS A 6 -20.42 -0.74 14.73
C LYS A 6 -20.70 -2.25 14.72
N ARG A 7 -19.68 -3.07 14.52
CA ARG A 7 -19.78 -4.52 14.73
C ARG A 7 -19.00 -4.88 15.98
N VAL A 8 -19.76 -5.50 16.88
CA VAL A 8 -19.47 -6.44 17.98
C VAL A 8 -18.22 -6.13 18.82
N GLU A 9 -18.46 -6.04 20.14
CA GLU A 9 -17.45 -5.92 21.20
C GLU A 9 -16.23 -6.81 20.89
N ASP A 10 -15.10 -6.16 20.63
CA ASP A 10 -13.81 -6.81 20.45
C ASP A 10 -13.35 -7.27 21.84
N ASP A 11 -13.22 -8.59 22.03
CA ASP A 11 -12.61 -9.17 23.22
C ASP A 11 -11.16 -8.68 23.42
N GLY A 12 -10.58 -7.97 22.45
CA GLY A 12 -9.59 -6.92 22.66
C GLY A 12 -8.18 -7.40 22.98
N ILE A 13 -7.19 -6.83 22.30
CA ILE A 13 -5.79 -6.97 22.74
C ILE A 13 -5.60 -6.11 24.00
N PHE A 14 -5.61 -6.73 25.17
CA PHE A 14 -5.39 -6.04 26.43
C PHE A 14 -3.93 -5.60 26.58
N CYS A 15 -3.75 -4.31 26.83
CA CYS A 15 -2.43 -3.76 27.13
C CYS A 15 -2.04 -4.09 28.57
N SER A 16 -0.88 -4.71 28.74
CA SER A 16 -0.29 -5.03 30.05
C SER A 16 0.92 -4.17 30.40
N CYS A 17 1.18 -3.09 29.65
CA CYS A 17 2.30 -2.19 29.93
C CYS A 17 2.09 -1.42 31.24
N SER A 18 3.18 -1.15 31.93
CA SER A 18 3.26 -0.31 33.12
C SER A 18 4.37 0.72 32.97
N LEU A 19 4.32 1.79 33.76
CA LEU A 19 5.36 2.82 33.78
C LEU A 19 6.65 2.21 34.34
N SER A 20 7.68 2.15 33.50
CA SER A 20 9.02 1.79 33.93
C SER A 20 9.69 2.98 34.62
N SER A 21 10.42 2.71 35.70
CA SER A 21 11.16 3.74 36.44
C SER A 21 12.14 4.47 35.51
N GLY A 22 11.86 5.75 35.23
CA GLY A 22 12.72 6.63 34.41
C GLY A 22 12.22 6.92 32.99
N SER A 23 11.12 6.32 32.53
CA SER A 23 10.50 6.70 31.25
C SER A 23 9.33 7.66 31.45
N SER A 24 9.24 8.72 30.63
CA SER A 24 8.07 9.62 30.58
C SER A 24 6.93 9.07 29.73
N VAL A 25 7.17 7.97 29.01
CA VAL A 25 6.25 7.39 28.03
C VAL A 25 6.15 5.88 28.24
N THR A 26 4.94 5.34 28.10
CA THR A 26 4.63 3.90 28.14
C THR A 26 4.08 3.43 26.80
N CYS A 27 3.96 2.11 26.64
CA CYS A 27 3.50 1.51 25.38
C CYS A 27 4.35 1.94 24.16
N GLY A 28 5.68 1.95 24.33
CA GLY A 28 6.63 2.18 23.24
C GLY A 28 6.82 0.94 22.37
N LYS A 29 8.07 0.66 21.99
CA LYS A 29 8.43 -0.45 21.09
C LYS A 29 8.06 -1.83 21.63
N ASP A 30 8.10 -2.00 22.96
CA ASP A 30 7.82 -3.28 23.63
C ASP A 30 6.33 -3.46 23.99
N CYS A 31 5.46 -2.57 23.51
CA CYS A 31 4.03 -2.72 23.71
C CYS A 31 3.50 -3.91 22.91
N GLN A 32 2.94 -4.91 23.60
CA GLN A 32 2.35 -6.08 22.94
C GLN A 32 1.25 -5.69 21.92
N CYS A 33 0.44 -4.67 22.23
CA CYS A 33 -0.53 -4.13 21.26
C CYS A 33 0.18 -3.66 19.99
N GLY A 34 1.23 -2.85 20.11
CA GLY A 34 1.99 -2.32 18.98
C GLY A 34 2.71 -3.41 18.18
N MET A 35 3.26 -4.41 18.85
CA MET A 35 3.87 -5.59 18.21
C MET A 35 2.86 -6.41 17.39
N LEU A 36 1.59 -6.38 17.76
CA LEU A 36 0.48 -7.01 17.04
C LEU A 36 -0.21 -6.05 16.05
N PHE A 37 0.43 -4.92 15.72
CA PHE A 37 -0.13 -3.88 14.85
C PHE A 37 -1.51 -3.40 15.32
N SER A 38 -1.67 -3.22 16.63
CA SER A 38 -2.91 -2.74 17.23
C SER A 38 -2.64 -1.56 18.14
N CYS A 39 -3.47 -0.54 18.06
CA CYS A 39 -3.43 0.58 19.00
C CYS A 39 -3.97 0.12 20.35
N CYS A 40 -3.41 0.66 21.44
CA CYS A 40 -4.00 0.53 22.76
C CYS A 40 -5.40 1.18 22.76
N SER A 41 -6.39 0.47 23.30
CA SER A 41 -7.76 0.97 23.43
C SER A 41 -7.86 2.08 24.47
N SER A 42 -9.03 2.73 24.55
CA SER A 42 -9.36 3.69 25.61
C SER A 42 -9.25 3.12 27.03
N ASN A 43 -9.27 1.80 27.18
CA ASN A 43 -9.14 1.10 28.47
C ASN A 43 -7.68 0.84 28.87
N CYS A 44 -6.72 1.36 28.10
CA CYS A 44 -5.31 1.23 28.42
C CYS A 44 -4.98 1.92 29.76
N LYS A 45 -4.45 1.16 30.72
CA LYS A 45 -4.05 1.65 32.05
C LYS A 45 -2.88 2.63 32.04
N CYS A 46 -2.27 2.83 30.88
CA CYS A 46 -1.19 3.80 30.68
C CYS A 46 -1.71 5.24 30.45
N GLU A 47 -3.03 5.42 30.33
CA GLU A 47 -3.71 6.72 30.23
C GLU A 47 -2.99 7.70 29.28
N ASN A 48 -2.64 8.89 29.78
CA ASN A 48 -2.00 9.96 29.02
C ASN A 48 -0.55 9.65 28.60
N ASN A 49 0.11 8.69 29.24
CA ASN A 49 1.51 8.33 28.96
C ASN A 49 1.65 7.29 27.85
N CYS A 50 0.55 6.70 27.38
CA CYS A 50 0.56 5.73 26.29
C CYS A 50 1.05 6.39 24.98
N ALA A 51 2.14 5.90 24.38
CA ALA A 51 2.57 6.27 23.03
C ALA A 51 1.81 5.51 21.94
N ASN A 52 1.37 4.28 22.22
CA ASN A 52 0.63 3.45 21.26
C ASN A 52 -0.87 3.78 21.21
N LYS A 53 -1.23 5.07 21.22
CA LYS A 53 -2.63 5.52 21.11
C LYS A 53 -3.17 5.31 19.71
N SER A 54 -4.50 5.43 19.58
CA SER A 54 -5.20 5.59 18.30
C SER A 54 -4.50 6.64 17.41
N PHE A 55 -4.42 6.42 16.09
CA PHE A 55 -3.67 7.29 15.18
C PHE A 55 -4.08 8.76 15.26
N GLN A 56 -5.38 9.00 15.44
CA GLN A 56 -5.97 10.34 15.56
C GLN A 56 -5.52 11.09 16.81
N LEU A 57 -4.96 10.38 17.80
CA LEU A 57 -4.46 10.94 19.05
C LEU A 57 -2.92 11.01 19.10
N ARG A 58 -2.23 10.52 18.05
CA ARG A 58 -0.76 10.60 17.98
C ARG A 58 -0.35 11.98 17.49
N PRO A 59 0.72 12.58 18.06
CA PRO A 59 1.34 13.76 17.48
C PRO A 59 1.75 13.50 16.04
N LEU A 60 1.51 14.48 15.16
CA LEU A 60 1.93 14.40 13.76
C LEU A 60 3.20 15.22 13.56
N PHE A 61 4.12 14.68 12.77
CA PHE A 61 5.30 15.40 12.32
C PHE A 61 4.92 16.52 11.34
N LYS A 62 5.66 17.62 11.39
CA LYS A 62 5.60 18.73 10.44
C LYS A 62 6.06 18.24 9.08
N THR A 63 5.22 18.49 8.09
CA THR A 63 5.44 18.08 6.70
C THR A 63 5.01 19.17 5.74
N LYS A 64 5.74 19.29 4.64
CA LYS A 64 5.51 20.31 3.61
C LYS A 64 5.33 19.67 2.24
N LEU A 65 4.35 20.19 1.50
CA LEU A 65 4.17 19.83 0.10
C LEU A 65 5.21 20.55 -0.76
N ILE A 66 5.82 19.80 -1.66
CA ILE A 66 6.76 20.32 -2.65
C ILE A 66 6.31 19.91 -4.05
N LYS A 67 6.70 20.68 -5.06
CA LYS A 67 6.57 20.26 -6.45
C LYS A 67 7.84 19.50 -6.83
N THR A 68 7.68 18.24 -7.24
CA THR A 68 8.76 17.41 -7.79
C THR A 68 8.88 17.66 -9.29
N GLU A 69 10.02 17.30 -9.87
CA GLU A 69 10.27 17.52 -11.30
C GLU A 69 9.37 16.66 -12.19
N LYS A 70 9.15 15.38 -11.82
CA LYS A 70 8.52 14.38 -12.69
C LYS A 70 7.31 13.66 -12.08
N CYS A 71 7.10 13.76 -10.77
CA CYS A 71 6.07 12.99 -10.06
C CYS A 71 4.90 13.87 -9.55
N GLY A 72 4.81 15.12 -10.00
CA GLY A 72 3.80 16.06 -9.49
C GLY A 72 4.17 16.56 -8.10
N PHE A 73 3.26 16.46 -7.13
CA PHE A 73 3.55 16.88 -5.75
C PHE A 73 4.20 15.76 -4.95
N GLY A 74 5.09 16.13 -4.03
CA GLY A 74 5.73 15.25 -3.05
C GLY A 74 5.53 15.80 -1.64
N LEU A 75 5.85 14.99 -0.63
CA LEU A 75 5.76 15.38 0.78
C LEU A 75 7.14 15.24 1.44
N ILE A 76 7.66 16.32 2.03
CA ILE A 76 8.94 16.29 2.76
C ILE A 76 8.73 16.38 4.27
N ALA A 77 9.66 15.84 5.04
CA ALA A 77 9.75 16.04 6.47
C ALA A 77 10.30 17.44 6.81
N GLU A 78 9.70 18.18 7.74
CA GLU A 78 10.22 19.47 8.23
C GLU A 78 10.94 19.37 9.57
N GLU A 79 11.05 18.16 10.11
CA GLU A 79 11.79 17.82 11.31
C GLU A 79 12.33 16.38 11.20
N GLU A 80 13.16 15.98 12.15
CA GLU A 80 13.71 14.62 12.18
C GLU A 80 12.65 13.60 12.63
N ILE A 81 12.59 12.45 11.95
CA ILE A 81 11.69 11.34 12.26
C ILE A 81 12.54 10.10 12.50
N LYS A 82 12.42 9.46 13.66
CA LYS A 82 13.19 8.26 14.00
C LYS A 82 12.56 7.00 13.41
N LYS A 83 13.39 5.99 13.20
CA LYS A 83 12.95 4.66 12.75
C LYS A 83 11.83 4.11 13.62
N GLY A 84 10.76 3.66 12.96
CA GLY A 84 9.58 3.05 13.56
C GLY A 84 8.53 4.04 14.04
N GLU A 85 8.78 5.35 13.94
CA GLU A 85 7.78 6.35 14.33
C GLU A 85 6.63 6.43 13.32
N PHE A 86 5.43 6.71 13.85
CA PHE A 86 4.23 6.95 13.07
C PHE A 86 4.30 8.34 12.42
N VAL A 87 4.22 8.39 11.09
CA VAL A 87 4.33 9.62 10.32
C VAL A 87 2.96 10.25 10.11
N ILE A 88 2.05 9.51 9.49
CA ILE A 88 0.70 9.99 9.12
C ILE A 88 -0.22 8.81 8.78
N GLU A 89 -1.51 8.95 9.01
CA GLU A 89 -2.53 8.00 8.54
C GLU A 89 -2.86 8.23 7.06
N TYR A 90 -2.98 7.15 6.29
CA TYR A 90 -3.53 7.21 4.95
C TYR A 90 -5.07 7.22 5.03
N VAL A 91 -5.67 8.40 4.82
CA VAL A 91 -7.13 8.59 4.97
C VAL A 91 -7.79 8.96 3.65
N GLY A 92 -9.02 8.49 3.49
CA GLY A 92 -9.90 8.81 2.37
C GLY A 92 -11.28 8.19 2.55
N GLU A 93 -12.04 8.11 1.47
CA GLU A 93 -13.34 7.44 1.50
C GLU A 93 -13.14 5.92 1.46
N VAL A 94 -13.67 5.20 2.45
CA VAL A 94 -13.70 3.74 2.40
C VAL A 94 -14.84 3.31 1.50
N ILE A 95 -14.51 2.65 0.40
CA ILE A 95 -15.45 2.22 -0.63
C ILE A 95 -15.33 0.71 -0.86
N ASP A 96 -16.45 0.10 -1.24
CA ASP A 96 -16.49 -1.30 -1.65
C ASP A 96 -15.96 -1.48 -3.08
N ASP A 97 -15.75 -2.73 -3.48
CA ASP A 97 -15.20 -3.09 -4.79
C ASP A 97 -16.04 -2.56 -5.95
N ARG A 98 -17.38 -2.58 -5.81
CA ARG A 98 -18.30 -2.07 -6.83
C ARG A 98 -18.11 -0.58 -7.05
N THR A 99 -18.10 0.19 -5.97
CA THR A 99 -17.90 1.64 -6.03
C THR A 99 -16.50 1.97 -6.55
N CYS A 100 -15.49 1.19 -6.14
CA CYS A 100 -14.12 1.31 -6.64
C CYS A 100 -14.05 1.13 -8.15
N GLU A 101 -14.68 0.08 -8.68
CA GLU A 101 -14.77 -0.19 -10.11
C GLU A 101 -15.47 0.96 -10.86
N GLU A 102 -16.63 1.40 -10.38
CA GLU A 102 -17.38 2.51 -10.99
C GLU A 102 -16.54 3.80 -11.06
N ARG A 103 -15.78 4.10 -10.00
CA ARG A 103 -14.86 5.25 -9.95
C ARG A 103 -13.68 5.10 -10.90
N LEU A 104 -13.08 3.92 -10.99
CA LEU A 104 -11.99 3.64 -11.93
C LEU A 104 -12.44 3.81 -13.40
N TRP A 105 -13.63 3.32 -13.76
CA TRP A 105 -14.18 3.55 -15.10
C TRP A 105 -14.38 5.04 -15.39
N LYS A 106 -14.87 5.80 -14.41
CA LYS A 106 -15.02 7.25 -14.54
C LYS A 106 -13.66 7.94 -14.72
N MET A 107 -12.67 7.60 -13.90
CA MET A 107 -11.30 8.12 -14.00
C MET A 107 -10.67 7.83 -15.37
N LYS A 108 -10.84 6.61 -15.89
CA LYS A 108 -10.37 6.23 -17.24
C LYS A 108 -11.01 7.12 -18.31
N ARG A 109 -12.34 7.26 -18.31
CA ARG A 109 -13.06 8.11 -19.27
C ARG A 109 -12.61 9.57 -19.20
N GLN A 110 -12.25 10.04 -18.02
CA GLN A 110 -11.76 11.40 -17.77
C GLN A 110 -10.24 11.55 -17.92
N ARG A 111 -9.52 10.49 -18.32
CA ARG A 111 -8.06 10.46 -18.53
C ARG A 111 -7.27 10.92 -17.30
N TYR A 112 -7.70 10.51 -16.12
CA TYR A 112 -6.92 10.69 -14.89
C TYR A 112 -5.61 9.89 -14.98
N THR A 113 -4.52 10.48 -14.51
CA THR A 113 -3.18 9.86 -14.51
C THR A 113 -2.68 9.52 -13.10
N ASN A 114 -3.31 10.07 -12.07
CA ASN A 114 -2.97 9.84 -10.66
C ASN A 114 -4.08 9.09 -9.96
N PHE A 115 -3.73 8.01 -9.26
CA PHE A 115 -4.65 7.15 -8.53
C PHE A 115 -4.27 7.12 -7.06
N TYR A 116 -5.25 7.29 -6.19
CA TYR A 116 -5.05 7.44 -4.74
C TYR A 116 -5.81 6.36 -3.97
N LEU A 117 -5.67 5.11 -4.41
CA LEU A 117 -6.40 3.96 -3.91
C LEU A 117 -5.48 3.09 -3.04
N CYS A 118 -5.94 2.70 -1.85
CA CYS A 118 -5.19 1.84 -0.94
C CYS A 118 -6.09 0.73 -0.41
N GLU A 119 -5.71 -0.53 -0.64
CA GLU A 119 -6.48 -1.68 -0.16
C GLU A 119 -6.34 -1.85 1.36
N VAL A 120 -7.47 -1.84 2.08
CA VAL A 120 -7.50 -2.01 3.54
C VAL A 120 -7.87 -3.43 3.92
N SER A 121 -8.87 -4.01 3.27
CA SER A 121 -9.27 -5.41 3.40
C SER A 121 -9.62 -5.97 2.03
N SER A 122 -9.91 -7.27 1.97
CA SER A 122 -10.25 -7.96 0.72
C SER A 122 -11.46 -7.39 -0.04
N ASN A 123 -12.24 -6.50 0.56
CA ASN A 123 -13.48 -5.95 -0.01
C ASN A 123 -13.63 -4.44 0.24
N MET A 124 -12.59 -3.78 0.77
CA MET A 124 -12.63 -2.36 1.11
C MET A 124 -11.34 -1.67 0.69
N VAL A 125 -11.51 -0.55 -0.01
CA VAL A 125 -10.45 0.31 -0.52
C VAL A 125 -10.62 1.71 0.07
N ILE A 126 -9.53 2.33 0.52
CA ILE A 126 -9.49 3.76 0.79
C ILE A 126 -9.24 4.50 -0.52
N ASP A 127 -10.18 5.34 -0.93
CA ASP A 127 -10.05 6.26 -2.04
C ASP A 127 -9.80 7.70 -1.55
N ALA A 128 -8.55 8.14 -1.67
CA ALA A 128 -8.11 9.49 -1.30
C ALA A 128 -8.18 10.50 -2.48
N THR A 129 -8.89 10.17 -3.56
CA THR A 129 -8.99 11.03 -4.75
C THR A 129 -9.66 12.36 -4.41
N ASN A 130 -10.85 12.32 -3.80
CA ASN A 130 -11.68 13.50 -3.52
C ASN A 130 -11.62 13.97 -2.07
N LYS A 131 -11.40 13.05 -1.12
CA LYS A 131 -11.29 13.34 0.31
C LYS A 131 -10.07 12.61 0.84
N GLY A 132 -9.18 13.31 1.53
CA GLY A 132 -7.98 12.71 2.10
C GLY A 132 -7.17 13.74 2.88
N ASN A 133 -5.93 13.38 3.23
CA ASN A 133 -4.97 14.29 3.86
C ASN A 133 -3.66 14.35 3.05
N LYS A 134 -2.60 14.91 3.64
CA LYS A 134 -1.29 15.05 2.98
C LYS A 134 -0.65 13.72 2.54
N SER A 135 -1.03 12.58 3.14
CA SER A 135 -0.46 11.26 2.82
C SER A 135 -0.62 10.85 1.36
N ARG A 136 -1.67 11.34 0.67
CA ARG A 136 -1.92 11.07 -0.75
C ARG A 136 -0.82 11.60 -1.68
N PHE A 137 0.05 12.47 -1.19
CA PHE A 137 1.14 13.09 -1.96
C PHE A 137 2.51 12.45 -1.68
N ILE A 138 2.56 11.38 -0.88
CA ILE A 138 3.79 10.62 -0.66
C ILE A 138 4.05 9.75 -1.88
N ASN A 139 5.18 9.95 -2.53
CA ASN A 139 5.52 9.31 -3.80
C ASN A 139 6.10 7.92 -3.64
N HIS A 140 6.18 7.22 -4.78
CA HIS A 140 6.85 5.94 -4.87
C HIS A 140 8.38 6.07 -4.79
N SER A 141 9.02 5.21 -4.02
CA SER A 141 10.44 4.87 -4.19
C SER A 141 10.66 3.35 -4.20
N CYS A 142 11.60 2.88 -5.03
CA CYS A 142 12.08 1.49 -4.99
C CYS A 142 12.98 1.22 -3.76
N GLU A 143 13.51 2.28 -3.16
CA GLU A 143 14.27 2.25 -1.91
C GLU A 143 13.68 3.31 -0.97
N PRO A 144 12.49 3.02 -0.40
CA PRO A 144 11.74 4.00 0.37
C PRO A 144 12.30 4.22 1.78
N ASN A 145 11.92 5.34 2.38
CA ASN A 145 12.21 5.66 3.79
C ASN A 145 10.99 5.48 4.71
N THR A 146 9.80 5.22 4.16
CA THR A 146 8.58 4.90 4.91
C THR A 146 7.90 3.64 4.36
N GLU A 147 7.02 3.03 5.15
CA GLU A 147 6.16 1.93 4.73
C GLU A 147 4.73 2.12 5.22
N MET A 148 3.77 1.53 4.48
CA MET A 148 2.38 1.44 4.91
C MET A 148 2.17 0.18 5.75
N GLN A 149 1.50 0.32 6.89
CA GLN A 149 1.15 -0.76 7.79
C GLN A 149 -0.36 -0.74 8.07
N LYS A 150 -1.01 -1.90 7.99
CA LYS A 150 -2.39 -2.08 8.43
C LYS A 150 -2.40 -2.27 9.95
N TRP A 151 -3.19 -1.46 10.63
CA TRP A 151 -3.32 -1.48 12.09
C TRP A 151 -4.78 -1.65 12.51
N THR A 152 -5.02 -2.37 13.59
CA THR A 152 -6.33 -2.37 14.26
C THR A 152 -6.40 -1.18 15.21
N VAL A 153 -7.41 -0.34 15.04
CA VAL A 153 -7.62 0.87 15.83
C VAL A 153 -9.10 0.93 16.20
N ASP A 154 -9.40 0.77 17.48
CA ASP A 154 -10.78 0.75 18.00
C ASP A 154 -11.69 -0.26 17.26
N GLY A 155 -11.13 -1.45 16.94
CA GLY A 155 -11.82 -2.53 16.23
C GLY A 155 -11.88 -2.34 14.69
N GLU A 156 -11.32 -1.26 14.16
CA GLU A 156 -11.31 -0.98 12.72
C GLU A 156 -9.90 -1.12 12.13
N THR A 157 -9.80 -1.68 10.93
CA THR A 157 -8.54 -1.66 10.18
C THR A 157 -8.28 -0.26 9.62
N ARG A 158 -7.12 0.31 9.93
CA ARG A 158 -6.61 1.59 9.43
C ARG A 158 -5.24 1.38 8.78
N VAL A 159 -4.80 2.33 7.96
CA VAL A 159 -3.49 2.28 7.31
C VAL A 159 -2.65 3.44 7.81
N GLY A 160 -1.59 3.13 8.57
CA GLY A 160 -0.61 4.10 9.02
C GLY A 160 0.65 4.05 8.17
N ILE A 161 1.34 5.17 8.05
CA ILE A 161 2.65 5.26 7.40
C ILE A 161 3.70 5.43 8.49
N PHE A 162 4.74 4.59 8.45
CA PHE A 162 5.78 4.51 9.48
C PHE A 162 7.17 4.63 8.87
N ALA A 163 8.11 5.22 9.61
CA ALA A 163 9.48 5.37 9.16
C ALA A 163 10.26 4.04 9.18
N LEU A 164 10.89 3.66 8.07
CA LEU A 164 11.72 2.45 7.93
C LEU A 164 13.14 2.63 8.50
N ARG A 165 13.61 3.88 8.54
CA ARG A 165 14.89 4.34 9.05
C ARG A 165 14.73 5.73 9.65
N ASP A 166 15.79 6.28 10.23
CA ASP A 166 15.80 7.70 10.58
C ASP A 166 15.71 8.55 9.30
N ILE A 167 14.87 9.57 9.33
CA ILE A 167 14.57 10.50 8.23
C ILE A 167 14.95 11.89 8.68
N GLN A 168 15.83 12.54 7.92
CA GLN A 168 16.29 13.88 8.19
C GLN A 168 15.29 14.92 7.69
N ARG A 169 15.33 16.10 8.32
CA ARG A 169 14.61 17.28 7.84
C ARG A 169 14.98 17.58 6.38
N GLY A 170 13.98 17.75 5.53
CA GLY A 170 14.13 18.06 4.12
C GLY A 170 14.07 16.83 3.20
N GLU A 171 14.15 15.61 3.74
CA GLU A 171 13.98 14.40 2.93
C GLU A 171 12.54 14.25 2.44
N GLU A 172 12.37 13.82 1.18
CA GLU A 172 11.08 13.39 0.65
C GLU A 172 10.66 12.07 1.30
N LEU A 173 9.47 12.06 1.86
CA LEU A 173 8.81 10.86 2.35
C LEU A 173 8.36 10.05 1.15
N THR A 174 8.73 8.78 1.11
CA THR A 174 8.38 7.84 0.03
C THR A 174 8.09 6.46 0.60
N TYR A 175 7.18 5.71 -0.03
CA TYR A 175 6.97 4.29 0.22
C TYR A 175 6.98 3.49 -1.08
N ASP A 176 7.23 2.19 -1.00
CA ASP A 176 7.14 1.33 -2.18
C ASP A 176 5.67 1.01 -2.47
N TYR A 177 5.18 1.34 -3.66
CA TYR A 177 3.80 1.11 -4.11
C TYR A 177 3.54 -0.37 -4.42
N LYS A 178 4.21 -1.32 -3.73
CA LYS A 178 4.34 -2.78 -3.99
C LYS A 178 3.05 -3.54 -4.34
N PHE A 179 1.87 -2.92 -4.22
CA PHE A 179 0.56 -3.54 -4.39
C PHE A 179 -0.44 -2.75 -5.23
N VAL A 180 -0.04 -1.59 -5.76
CA VAL A 180 -0.98 -0.64 -6.34
C VAL A 180 -0.41 -0.04 -7.64
N GLN A 181 -0.56 -0.75 -8.75
CA GLN A 181 -0.47 -0.12 -10.07
C GLN A 181 -1.89 0.00 -10.61
N PHE A 182 -2.49 1.19 -10.43
CA PHE A 182 -3.69 1.57 -11.16
C PHE A 182 -3.26 2.42 -12.36
N GLY A 183 -3.74 2.07 -13.56
CA GLY A 183 -3.44 2.81 -14.79
C GLY A 183 -2.27 2.26 -15.60
N ALA A 184 -1.90 3.01 -16.65
CA ALA A 184 -0.84 2.63 -17.58
C ALA A 184 0.50 2.41 -16.88
N ASP A 185 1.38 1.69 -17.55
CA ASP A 185 2.79 1.57 -17.21
C ASP A 185 3.39 2.98 -16.96
N GLN A 186 3.84 3.22 -15.73
CA GLN A 186 4.46 4.47 -15.31
C GLN A 186 5.96 4.26 -15.06
N ASP A 187 6.76 5.07 -15.74
CA ASP A 187 8.20 5.15 -15.49
C ASP A 187 8.47 5.55 -14.04
N CYS A 188 9.35 4.82 -13.38
CA CYS A 188 9.79 5.11 -12.03
C CYS A 188 10.91 6.16 -12.05
N HIS A 189 10.64 7.32 -11.47
CA HIS A 189 11.57 8.43 -11.35
C HIS A 189 12.13 8.63 -9.93
N CYS A 190 12.14 7.57 -9.10
CA CYS A 190 12.54 7.67 -7.69
C CYS A 190 14.02 7.98 -7.44
N GLY A 191 14.88 7.96 -8.47
CA GLY A 191 16.31 8.28 -8.34
C GLY A 191 17.18 7.24 -7.62
N SER A 192 16.61 6.20 -6.99
CA SER A 192 17.38 5.13 -6.35
C SER A 192 18.29 4.39 -7.34
N SER A 193 19.49 4.02 -6.88
CA SER A 193 20.43 3.16 -7.60
C SER A 193 19.83 1.80 -7.96
N ASN A 194 18.93 1.29 -7.12
CA ASN A 194 18.21 0.02 -7.29
C ASN A 194 16.82 0.20 -7.94
N CYS A 195 16.59 1.30 -8.65
CA CYS A 195 15.30 1.60 -9.27
C CYS A 195 14.85 0.50 -10.26
N ARG A 196 13.62 -0.01 -10.08
CA ARG A 196 12.98 -1.03 -10.93
C ARG A 196 12.56 -0.52 -12.30
N LYS A 197 12.77 0.77 -12.58
CA LYS A 197 12.41 1.50 -13.82
C LYS A 197 10.91 1.66 -14.06
N MET A 198 10.07 0.79 -13.50
CA MET A 198 8.62 0.83 -13.59
C MET A 198 7.99 0.80 -12.19
N VAL A 199 6.99 1.64 -11.96
CA VAL A 199 6.16 1.58 -10.75
C VAL A 199 5.33 0.29 -10.78
N GLY A 200 5.21 -0.43 -9.66
CA GLY A 200 4.33 -1.60 -9.54
C GLY A 200 4.89 -2.93 -10.05
N THR A 201 6.04 -2.95 -10.73
CA THR A 201 6.68 -4.22 -11.13
C THR A 201 7.45 -4.82 -9.95
N SER A 202 7.08 -6.03 -9.53
CA SER A 202 8.04 -6.92 -8.87
C SER A 202 8.74 -7.70 -9.98
N LYS A 203 10.05 -7.54 -10.15
CA LYS A 203 10.81 -8.57 -10.87
C LYS A 203 10.65 -9.84 -10.02
N SER A 204 9.89 -10.81 -10.52
CA SER A 204 9.89 -12.15 -9.94
C SER A 204 11.30 -12.72 -10.11
N VAL A 205 12.15 -12.49 -9.13
CA VAL A 205 13.42 -13.21 -8.98
C VAL A 205 13.04 -14.62 -8.56
N ASN A 206 12.86 -15.49 -9.56
CA ASN A 206 13.22 -16.91 -9.58
C ASN A 206 12.47 -17.64 -10.71
N SER A 207 12.94 -17.48 -11.94
CA SER A 207 12.89 -18.60 -12.89
C SER A 207 13.90 -19.65 -12.40
N PHE A 208 13.48 -20.51 -11.47
CA PHE A 208 14.20 -21.74 -11.22
C PHE A 208 14.16 -22.57 -12.50
N ILE A 209 15.30 -22.62 -13.18
CA ILE A 209 15.61 -23.66 -14.15
C ILE A 209 15.65 -24.96 -13.35
N LEU A 210 14.57 -25.73 -13.41
CA LEU A 210 14.63 -27.15 -13.08
C LEU A 210 15.11 -27.89 -14.33
N HIS A 211 16.43 -28.04 -14.42
CA HIS A 211 16.96 -29.24 -15.06
C HIS A 211 16.50 -30.43 -14.23
N ASN A 212 15.78 -31.36 -14.85
CA ASN A 212 15.95 -32.77 -14.54
C ASN A 212 15.64 -33.60 -15.77
N GLY A 213 16.65 -34.35 -16.21
CA GLY A 213 16.51 -35.37 -17.21
C GLY A 213 15.66 -36.52 -16.69
N ASN A 214 14.86 -37.08 -17.59
CA ASN A 214 14.81 -38.53 -17.75
C ASN A 214 14.40 -38.85 -19.19
N SER A 215 15.23 -39.68 -19.79
CA SER A 215 15.12 -40.30 -21.11
C SER A 215 13.96 -41.28 -21.19
N THR A 216 13.13 -41.17 -22.24
CA THR A 216 12.71 -42.28 -23.11
C THR A 216 12.03 -41.74 -24.39
N SER A 217 12.63 -42.08 -25.53
CA SER A 217 12.09 -42.26 -26.89
C SER A 217 10.66 -41.79 -27.22
N SER A 218 10.50 -40.95 -28.25
CA SER A 218 9.97 -41.34 -29.59
C SER A 218 9.84 -40.11 -30.49
N GLN A 219 9.94 -40.35 -31.79
CA GLN A 219 10.01 -39.41 -32.91
C GLN A 219 8.79 -38.48 -33.01
N ASP A 220 9.01 -37.21 -33.38
CA ASP A 220 8.59 -36.71 -34.70
C ASP A 220 8.93 -35.23 -34.91
N GLN A 221 9.56 -34.98 -36.05
CA GLN A 221 9.87 -33.67 -36.59
C GLN A 221 8.60 -33.05 -37.16
N HIS A 222 8.28 -31.80 -36.81
CA HIS A 222 7.66 -30.91 -37.79
C HIS A 222 8.01 -29.44 -37.53
N ASP A 223 8.69 -28.91 -38.55
CA ASP A 223 9.15 -27.56 -38.78
C ASP A 223 7.97 -26.65 -39.19
N MET A 224 7.75 -25.51 -38.52
CA MET A 224 7.05 -24.35 -39.10
C MET A 224 7.46 -23.01 -38.45
N LYS A 225 8.43 -22.37 -39.11
CA LYS A 225 8.52 -20.92 -39.44
C LYS A 225 7.85 -19.90 -38.51
N LYS A 226 8.74 -19.08 -37.91
CA LYS A 226 8.53 -17.68 -37.48
C LYS A 226 7.70 -16.87 -38.50
N ARG A 227 6.62 -16.24 -38.05
CA ARG A 227 6.10 -15.00 -38.62
C ARG A 227 6.00 -13.94 -37.53
N LYS A 228 6.84 -12.91 -37.65
CA LYS A 228 6.65 -11.59 -37.05
C LYS A 228 5.40 -10.99 -37.69
N THR A 229 4.37 -10.72 -36.90
CA THR A 229 3.30 -9.81 -37.28
C THR A 229 3.19 -8.74 -36.20
N THR A 230 3.52 -7.52 -36.63
CA THR A 230 3.17 -6.24 -36.03
C THR A 230 1.69 -6.23 -35.62
N SER A 231 1.39 -5.93 -34.36
CA SER A 231 0.01 -5.76 -33.90
C SER A 231 -0.17 -4.38 -33.30
N ASP A 232 -0.40 -3.40 -34.18
CA ASP A 232 -1.34 -2.33 -33.86
C ASP A 232 -2.75 -2.93 -33.86
N ASN A 233 -3.54 -2.52 -32.86
CA ASN A 233 -4.99 -2.73 -32.70
C ASN A 233 -5.51 -4.18 -32.61
N CYS A 234 -5.86 -4.62 -31.39
CA CYS A 234 -6.96 -5.55 -31.17
C CYS A 234 -7.58 -5.34 -29.76
N ILE A 235 -8.75 -4.68 -29.71
CA ILE A 235 -9.73 -4.87 -28.64
C ILE A 235 -10.61 -6.04 -29.07
N GLY A 236 -10.74 -7.06 -28.22
CA GLY A 236 -11.86 -8.00 -28.28
C GLY A 236 -11.52 -9.48 -28.31
N GLU A 237 -11.07 -10.04 -27.18
CA GLU A 237 -11.42 -11.42 -26.82
C GLU A 237 -11.65 -11.52 -25.31
N ILE A 238 -12.86 -11.93 -24.93
CA ILE A 238 -13.27 -12.15 -23.54
C ILE A 238 -12.57 -13.42 -23.03
N ILE A 239 -11.43 -13.26 -22.34
CA ILE A 239 -10.75 -14.37 -21.68
C ILE A 239 -11.51 -14.72 -20.38
N ARG A 240 -12.40 -15.71 -20.47
CA ARG A 240 -13.07 -16.35 -19.33
C ARG A 240 -12.11 -17.28 -18.58
N LEU A 241 -11.22 -16.72 -17.77
CA LEU A 241 -10.47 -17.48 -16.76
C LEU A 241 -11.30 -17.59 -15.48
N TRP A 242 -11.73 -18.81 -15.16
CA TRP A 242 -12.27 -19.20 -13.86
C TRP A 242 -11.09 -19.50 -12.93
N ASP A 243 -11.05 -18.88 -11.74
CA ASP A 243 -10.16 -19.28 -10.66
C ASP A 243 -10.97 -19.47 -9.36
N ARG A 244 -10.71 -20.57 -8.67
CA ARG A 244 -11.50 -21.08 -7.54
C ARG A 244 -10.94 -20.70 -6.17
N ARG A 245 -9.81 -19.98 -6.03
CA ARG A 245 -9.13 -19.90 -4.72
C ARG A 245 -8.61 -18.56 -4.18
N ASP A 246 -8.74 -17.41 -4.86
CA ASP A 246 -8.51 -16.07 -4.24
C ASP A 246 -9.07 -14.96 -5.14
N LYS A 247 -10.38 -14.75 -5.04
CA LYS A 247 -11.17 -14.17 -6.14
C LYS A 247 -11.06 -12.64 -6.31
N ILE A 248 -10.71 -11.86 -5.29
CA ILE A 248 -10.85 -10.38 -5.35
C ILE A 248 -9.59 -9.66 -5.82
N TYR A 249 -8.41 -10.00 -5.29
CA TYR A 249 -7.13 -9.48 -5.81
C TYR A 249 -6.96 -9.78 -7.31
N CYS A 250 -7.39 -10.97 -7.72
CA CYS A 250 -7.40 -11.38 -9.12
C CYS A 250 -8.46 -10.60 -9.92
N LEU A 251 -9.66 -10.37 -9.38
CA LEU A 251 -10.73 -9.61 -10.05
C LEU A 251 -10.35 -8.13 -10.24
N MET A 252 -9.81 -7.47 -9.21
CA MET A 252 -9.32 -6.09 -9.31
C MET A 252 -8.21 -5.97 -10.36
N LYS A 253 -7.18 -6.85 -10.32
CA LYS A 253 -6.14 -6.90 -11.35
C LYS A 253 -6.70 -7.16 -12.76
N LYS A 254 -7.74 -7.99 -12.88
CA LYS A 254 -8.38 -8.31 -14.16
C LYS A 254 -9.19 -7.14 -14.71
N LEU A 255 -9.98 -6.47 -13.88
CA LEU A 255 -10.70 -5.24 -14.23
C LEU A 255 -9.73 -4.15 -14.69
N LEU A 256 -8.63 -4.00 -13.96
CA LEU A 256 -7.53 -3.09 -14.30
C LEU A 256 -6.87 -3.38 -15.65
N LYS A 257 -6.60 -4.66 -15.98
CA LYS A 257 -6.10 -5.04 -17.31
C LYS A 257 -7.09 -4.76 -18.44
N ILE A 258 -8.39 -4.79 -18.18
CA ILE A 258 -9.44 -4.42 -19.16
C ILE A 258 -9.53 -2.89 -19.31
N LEU A 259 -9.13 -2.16 -18.27
CA LEU A 259 -9.12 -0.71 -18.20
C LEU A 259 -7.87 -0.06 -18.84
N ILE A 260 -6.91 -0.81 -19.35
CA ILE A 260 -5.76 -0.28 -20.10
C ILE A 260 -5.93 -0.68 -21.56
#